data_AF-A0A7V5MHB0-F1
#
_entry.id   AF-A0A7V5MHB0-F1
#
_cell.length_a   1.000
_cell.length_b   1.000
_cell.length_c   1.000
_cell.angle_alpha   90.00
_cell.angle_beta   90.00
_cell.angle_gamma   90.00
#
_symmetry.space_group_name_H-M   'P 1'
#
loop_
_entity.id
_entity.type
_entity.pdbx_description
1 polymer ?
#
loop_
_entity_poly.entity_id
_entity_poly.type
_entity_poly.pdbx_seq_one_letter_code
_entity_poly.pdbx_strand_id
1 'polypeptide(L)' 'MIKLIEKIEGEAKLHFRFDNAKISHVDIEFMSTRNISEKILQGKPALDALVINPRVCGICGHAHLLATVQALEECYD' A
#
# COMPACT_ATOMS: atom_id res chain seq x y z
N MET A 1 -3.49 16.56 -17.98
CA MET A 1 -2.80 15.45 -18.70
C MET A 1 -2.69 14.29 -17.73
N ILE A 2 -3.08 13.08 -18.13
CA ILE A 2 -2.96 11.87 -17.30
C ILE A 2 -1.64 11.20 -17.67
N LYS A 3 -0.71 11.08 -16.73
CA LYS A 3 0.57 10.39 -16.96
C LYS A 3 0.66 9.18 -16.03
N LEU A 4 0.85 7.99 -16.61
CA LEU A 4 1.25 6.82 -15.85
C LEU A 4 2.71 7.02 -15.41
N ILE A 5 2.99 6.81 -14.12
CA ILE A 5 4.36 6.88 -13.63
C ILE A 5 5.03 5.53 -13.87
N GLU A 6 6.17 5.55 -14.55
CA GLU A 6 7.06 4.41 -14.69
C GLU A 6 8.18 4.46 -13.63
N LYS A 7 8.78 3.30 -13.32
CA LYS A 7 9.84 3.13 -12.29
C LYS A 7 9.39 3.34 -10.84
N ILE A 8 8.13 3.05 -10.55
CA ILE A 8 7.60 2.92 -9.18
C ILE A 8 7.09 1.50 -8.98
N GLU A 9 6.92 1.09 -7.72
CA GLU A 9 6.18 -0.14 -7.40
C GLU A 9 4.68 0.18 -7.43
N GLY A 10 3.92 -0.66 -8.14
CA GLY A 10 2.50 -0.46 -8.37
C GLY A 10 2.16 0.43 -9.58
N GLU A 11 0.87 0.75 -9.71
CA GLU A 11 0.32 1.51 -10.83
C GLU A 11 -0.29 2.82 -10.30
N ALA A 12 0.39 3.94 -10.57
CA ALA A 12 -0.08 5.27 -10.19
C ALA A 12 -0.24 6.18 -11.41
N LYS A 13 -1.37 6.89 -11.47
CA LYS A 13 -1.66 7.92 -12.45
C LYS A 13 -1.62 9.29 -11.79
N LEU A 14 -0.97 10.25 -12.45
CA LEU A 14 -0.97 11.65 -12.02
C LEU A 14 -1.88 12.48 -12.91
N HIS A 15 -2.76 13.24 -12.27
CA HIS A 15 -3.63 14.23 -12.90
C HIS A 15 -3.08 15.62 -12.63
N PHE A 16 -2.51 16.23 -13.65
CA PHE A 16 -1.96 17.59 -13.55
C PHE A 16 -2.99 18.62 -13.97
N ARG A 17 -3.20 19.63 -13.11
CA ARG A 17 -3.90 20.88 -13.42
C ARG A 17 -2.86 21.99 -13.60
N PHE A 18 -3.00 22.73 -14.70
CA PHE A 18 -2.09 23.80 -15.06
C PHE A 18 -2.82 25.14 -15.03
N ASP A 19 -2.15 26.16 -14.51
CA ASP A 19 -2.55 27.57 -14.62
C ASP A 19 -1.34 28.38 -15.11
N ASN A 20 -1.53 29.19 -16.15
CA ASN A 20 -0.49 30.03 -16.76
C ASN A 20 0.85 29.29 -17.01
N ALA A 21 0.78 28.09 -17.58
CA ALA A 21 1.91 27.19 -17.85
C ALA A 21 2.69 26.70 -16.61
N LYS A 22 2.18 26.92 -15.40
CA LYS A 22 2.68 26.34 -14.14
C LYS A 22 1.70 25.30 -13.61
N ILE A 23 2.23 24.29 -12.92
CA ILE A 23 1.39 23.30 -12.24
C ILE A 23 0.75 23.97 -11.02
N SER A 24 -0.57 24.03 -10.97
CA SER A 24 -1.31 24.57 -9.83
C SER A 24 -1.73 23.48 -8.85
N HIS A 25 -2.02 22.28 -9.35
CA HIS A 25 -2.46 21.15 -8.54
C HIS A 25 -2.13 19.80 -9.20
N VAL A 26 -1.87 18.78 -8.38
CA VAL A 26 -1.65 17.40 -8.83
C VAL A 26 -2.48 16.44 -7.97
N ASP A 27 -3.27 15.59 -8.62
CA ASP A 27 -3.95 14.49 -7.95
C ASP A 27 -3.28 13.16 -8.33
N ILE A 28 -3.14 12.26 -7.35
CA ILE A 28 -2.54 10.93 -7.53
C ILE A 28 -3.66 9.89 -7.40
N GLU A 29 -3.78 9.03 -8.40
CA GLU A 29 -4.76 7.96 -8.44
C GLU A 29 -4.06 6.60 -8.51
N PHE A 30 -4.34 5.74 -7.52
CA PHE A 30 -3.92 4.35 -7.51
C PHE A 30 -5.13 3.47 -7.89
N MET A 31 -4.98 2.67 -8.94
CA MET A 31 -6.10 1.91 -9.50
C MET A 31 -6.29 0.52 -8.89
N SER A 32 -5.26 -0.06 -8.28
CA SER A 32 -5.33 -1.41 -7.73
C SER A 32 -5.12 -1.42 -6.22
N THR A 33 -6.10 -1.99 -5.51
CA THR A 33 -5.94 -2.45 -4.12
C THR A 33 -6.18 -3.95 -4.08
N ARG A 34 -5.31 -4.67 -3.38
CA ARG A 34 -5.44 -6.11 -3.15
C ARG A 34 -6.21 -6.42 -1.85
N ASN A 35 -6.58 -5.40 -1.06
CA ASN A 35 -7.31 -5.50 0.22
C ASN A 35 -6.78 -6.62 1.15
N ILE A 36 -5.45 -6.85 1.13
CA ILE A 36 -4.81 -7.98 1.82
C ILE A 36 -5.00 -7.84 3.33
N SER A 37 -4.70 -6.66 3.89
CA SER A 37 -4.80 -6.43 5.33
C SER A 37 -6.25 -6.23 5.80
N GLU A 38 -7.15 -5.77 4.93
CA GLU A 38 -8.52 -5.35 5.33
C GLU A 38 -9.57 -6.45 5.16
N LYS A 39 -9.46 -7.31 4.15
CA LYS A 39 -10.46 -8.36 3.87
C LYS A 39 -9.91 -9.77 4.05
N ILE A 40 -8.66 -10.02 3.67
CA ILE A 40 -8.12 -11.39 3.70
C ILE A 40 -7.81 -11.83 5.13
N LEU A 41 -7.37 -10.91 6.00
CA LEU A 41 -7.06 -11.21 7.40
C LEU A 41 -8.29 -11.35 8.31
N GLN A 42 -9.47 -10.86 7.89
CA GLN A 42 -10.66 -10.96 8.71
C GLN A 42 -11.06 -12.42 8.95
N GLY A 43 -11.23 -12.79 10.23
CA GLY A 43 -11.61 -14.14 10.63
C GLY A 43 -10.48 -15.19 10.56
N LYS A 44 -9.24 -14.79 10.26
CA LYS A 44 -8.08 -15.68 10.28
C LYS A 44 -7.42 -15.73 11.66
N PRO A 45 -6.75 -16.85 12.00
CA PRO A 45 -5.86 -16.90 13.16
C PRO A 45 -4.82 -15.78 13.14
N ALA A 46 -4.52 -15.22 14.31
CA ALA A 46 -3.60 -14.09 14.45
C ALA A 46 -2.20 -14.39 13.85
N LEU A 47 -1.69 -15.61 14.01
CA LEU A 47 -0.39 -16.02 13.50
C LEU A 47 -0.34 -16.13 11.96
N ASP A 48 -1.46 -16.34 11.28
CA ASP A 48 -1.50 -16.36 9.81
C ASP A 48 -1.15 -14.99 9.22
N ALA A 49 -1.35 -13.91 9.99
CA ALA A 49 -0.97 -12.56 9.59
C ALA A 49 0.55 -12.44 9.32
N LEU A 50 1.39 -13.19 10.02
CA LEU A 50 2.85 -13.19 9.82
C LEU A 50 3.23 -13.64 8.41
N VAL A 51 2.44 -14.52 7.80
CA VAL A 51 2.68 -14.97 6.44
C VAL A 51 1.94 -14.09 5.44
N ILE A 52 0.73 -13.65 5.72
CA ILE A 52 -0.10 -12.95 4.73
C ILE A 52 0.34 -11.48 4.55
N ASN A 53 0.61 -10.77 5.63
CA ASN A 53 0.86 -9.32 5.58
C ASN A 53 2.15 -8.92 4.82
N PRO A 54 3.25 -9.69 4.85
CA PRO A 54 4.43 -9.41 4.03
C PRO A 54 4.20 -9.45 2.52
N ARG A 55 3.06 -10.00 2.06
CA ARG A 55 2.71 -10.05 0.62
C ARG A 55 1.98 -8.78 0.15
N VAL A 56 1.76 -7.81 1.04
CA VAL A 56 1.24 -6.48 0.69
C VAL A 56 2.17 -5.79 -0.30
N CYS A 57 3.49 -5.85 -0.12
CA CYS A 57 4.46 -5.31 -1.07
C CYS A 57 5.70 -6.21 -1.14
N GLY A 58 6.13 -6.55 -2.35
CA GLY A 58 7.30 -7.41 -2.57
C GLY A 58 8.63 -6.74 -2.26
N ILE A 59 8.68 -5.39 -2.22
CA ILE A 59 9.91 -4.62 -1.94
C ILE A 59 10.07 -4.40 -0.44
N CYS A 60 9.01 -3.99 0.26
CA CYS A 60 9.04 -3.72 1.70
C CYS A 60 8.38 -4.81 2.55
N GLY A 61 8.38 -6.06 2.07
CA GLY A 61 7.77 -7.20 2.79
C GLY A 61 8.31 -7.41 4.21
N HIS A 62 9.61 -7.16 4.44
CA HIS A 62 10.20 -7.23 5.79
C HIS A 62 9.65 -6.17 6.75
N ALA A 63 9.38 -4.95 6.25
CA ALA A 63 8.80 -3.90 7.08
C ALA A 63 7.36 -4.26 7.50
N HIS A 64 6.58 -4.84 6.58
CA HIS A 64 5.26 -5.36 6.89
C HIS A 64 5.29 -6.52 7.90
N LEU A 65 6.27 -7.42 7.80
CA LEU A 65 6.46 -8.50 8.77
C LEU A 65 6.74 -7.94 10.17
N LEU A 66 7.69 -7.00 10.27
CA LEU A 66 8.08 -6.40 11.55
C LEU A 66 6.90 -5.68 12.22
N ALA A 67 6.14 -4.89 11.46
CA ALA A 67 4.94 -4.23 11.97
C ALA A 67 3.88 -5.24 12.44
N THR A 68 3.73 -6.37 11.76
CA THR A 68 2.80 -7.44 12.20
C THR A 68 3.28 -8.10 13.48
N VAL A 69 4.58 -8.37 13.64
CA VAL A 69 5.12 -8.93 14.88
C VAL A 69 4.86 -7.98 16.05
N GLN A 70 5.20 -6.70 15.89
CA GLN A 70 4.98 -5.68 16.94
C GLN A 70 3.50 -5.59 17.34
N ALA A 71 2.59 -5.55 16.36
CA ALA A 71 1.17 -5.49 16.63
C ALA A 71 0.63 -6.76 17.31
N LEU A 72 1.21 -7.93 17.01
CA LEU A 72 0.85 -9.18 17.68
C LEU A 72 1.38 -9.21 19.11
N GLU A 73 2.65 -8.84 19.33
CA GLU A 73 3.26 -8.75 20.66
C GLU A 73 2.44 -7.84 21.58
N GLU A 74 2.06 -6.64 21.12
CA GLU A 74 1.19 -5.72 21.88
C GLU A 74 -0.22 -6.28 22.18
N CYS A 75 -0.72 -7.24 21.40
CA CYS A 75 -2.02 -7.87 21.67
C CYS A 75 -1.94 -9.00 22.70
N TYR A 76 -0.75 -9.58 22.90
CA TYR A 76 -0.52 -10.69 23.81
C TYR A 76 0.01 -10.25 25.19
N ASP A 77 0.59 -9.05 25.28
CA ASP A 77 0.90 -8.36 26.54
C ASP A 77 -0.34 -7.74 27.20
#